data_AF-A0A949YMJ4-F1
#
_entry.id   AF-A0A949YMJ4-F1
#
_cell.length_a   1.000
_cell.length_b   1.000
_cell.length_c   1.000
_cell.angle_alpha   90.00
_cell.angle_beta   90.00
_cell.angle_gamma   90.00
#
_symmetry.space_group_name_H-M   'P 1'
#
loop_
_entity.id
_entity.type
_entity.pdbx_description
1 polymer ?
#
loop_
_entity_poly.entity_id
_entity_poly.type
_entity_poly.pdbx_seq_one_letter_code
_entity_poly.pdbx_strand_id
1 'polypeptide(L)'
;MPVIRGRSSEKKLTDEQRGLLLSRLADERQGLSTQGGPVIFEIPLEQSDKLDVMVVWDAWQGVRSEDRTRLIQEAYREQQDSLALALGVTYEEAIEQGLLPFRVRRRLTQQVDFREEDLRSACLSAGGFERPYNVIELRYPSRTLAEETIRRLEELLPGTEWAVSYADV
;
A
#
# COMPACT_ATOMS: atom_id res chain seq x y z
N MET A 1 5.93 31.81 -25.18
CA MET A 1 6.21 30.61 -24.35
C MET A 1 5.13 29.58 -24.63
N PRO A 2 5.45 28.37 -25.11
CA PRO A 2 4.43 27.35 -25.36
C PRO A 2 4.08 26.65 -24.03
N VAL A 3 2.78 26.65 -23.70
CA VAL A 3 2.23 25.90 -22.56
C VAL A 3 1.94 24.48 -23.06
N ILE A 4 2.76 23.51 -22.65
CA ILE A 4 2.49 22.09 -22.89
C ILE A 4 1.30 21.71 -21.98
N ARG A 5 0.10 21.70 -22.55
CA ARG A 5 -1.09 21.12 -21.89
C ARG A 5 -0.91 19.61 -21.91
N GLY A 6 -0.47 19.04 -20.79
CA GLY A 6 -0.54 17.59 -20.58
C GLY A 6 -1.97 17.14 -20.81
N ARG A 7 -2.16 16.15 -21.69
CA ARG A 7 -3.44 15.50 -21.90
C ARG A 7 -3.77 14.75 -20.61
N SER A 8 -4.62 15.28 -19.73
CA SER A 8 -5.26 14.47 -18.69
C SER A 8 -6.14 13.43 -19.39
N SER A 9 -5.61 12.23 -19.63
CA SER A 9 -6.35 11.08 -20.13
C SER A 9 -7.14 10.40 -19.01
N GLU A 10 -7.63 11.17 -18.05
CA GLU A 10 -8.37 10.67 -16.90
C GLU A 10 -9.81 10.38 -17.33
N LYS A 11 -10.09 9.09 -17.53
CA LYS A 11 -11.41 8.61 -17.94
C LYS A 11 -12.35 8.63 -16.73
N LYS A 12 -13.62 8.96 -16.96
CA LYS A 12 -14.66 8.68 -15.95
C LYS A 12 -14.73 7.17 -15.74
N LEU A 13 -14.71 6.75 -14.49
CA LEU A 13 -14.81 5.35 -14.11
C LEU A 13 -16.18 4.80 -14.55
N THR A 14 -16.20 3.64 -15.23
CA THR A 14 -17.48 2.97 -15.53
C THR A 14 -18.02 2.27 -14.30
N ASP A 15 -19.33 2.04 -14.22
CA ASP A 15 -19.95 1.37 -13.08
C ASP A 15 -19.42 -0.07 -12.87
N GLU A 16 -19.09 -0.77 -13.96
CA GLU A 16 -18.45 -2.10 -13.90
C GLU A 16 -17.03 -2.04 -13.31
N GLN A 17 -16.22 -1.06 -13.73
CA GLN A 17 -14.88 -0.85 -13.19
C GLN A 17 -14.93 -0.46 -11.72
N ARG A 18 -15.88 0.41 -11.36
CA ARG A 18 -16.16 0.78 -9.96
C ARG A 18 -16.46 -0.44 -9.10
N GLY A 19 -17.37 -1.30 -9.53
CA GLY A 19 -17.74 -2.51 -8.80
C GLY A 19 -16.55 -3.44 -8.59
N LEU A 20 -15.72 -3.64 -9.61
CA LEU A 20 -14.51 -4.47 -9.52
C LEU A 20 -13.49 -3.90 -8.53
N LEU A 21 -13.24 -2.59 -8.60
CA LEU A 21 -12.26 -1.92 -7.74
C LEU A 21 -12.72 -1.93 -6.28
N LEU A 22 -14.00 -1.68 -6.03
CA LEU A 22 -14.58 -1.72 -4.70
C LEU A 22 -14.58 -3.13 -4.10
N SER A 23 -14.91 -4.15 -4.89
CA SER A 23 -14.87 -5.55 -4.45
C SER A 23 -13.47 -5.93 -3.99
N ARG A 24 -12.44 -5.66 -4.79
CA ARG A 24 -11.05 -5.99 -4.42
C ARG A 24 -10.58 -5.22 -3.19
N LEU A 25 -10.98 -3.96 -3.05
CA LEU A 25 -10.68 -3.17 -1.86
C LEU A 25 -11.35 -3.77 -0.61
N ALA A 26 -12.58 -4.26 -0.73
CA ALA A 26 -13.29 -4.93 0.34
C ALA A 26 -12.66 -6.28 0.71
N ASP A 27 -12.23 -7.06 -0.29
CA ASP A 27 -11.52 -8.33 -0.08
C ASP A 27 -10.21 -8.11 0.69
N GLU A 28 -9.41 -7.11 0.29
CA GLU A 28 -8.16 -6.79 0.97
C GLU A 28 -8.38 -6.34 2.42
N ARG A 29 -9.43 -5.55 2.69
CA ARG A 29 -9.78 -5.16 4.06
C ARG A 29 -10.18 -6.34 4.94
N GLN A 30 -10.69 -7.41 4.35
CA GLN A 30 -11.01 -8.66 5.06
C GLN A 30 -9.80 -9.58 5.21
N GLY A 31 -8.61 -9.15 4.78
CA GLY A 31 -7.38 -9.95 4.83
C GLY A 31 -7.27 -11.00 3.71
N LEU A 32 -8.12 -10.92 2.69
CA LEU A 32 -8.04 -11.77 1.50
C LEU A 32 -7.06 -11.13 0.50
N SER A 33 -5.78 -11.05 0.88
CA SER A 33 -4.78 -10.36 0.09
C SER A 33 -4.70 -10.91 -1.33
N THR A 34 -4.93 -10.02 -2.30
CA THR A 34 -4.91 -10.38 -3.72
C THR A 34 -3.55 -10.04 -4.35
N GLN A 35 -3.04 -10.89 -5.23
CA GLN A 35 -1.79 -10.58 -5.94
C GLN A 35 -1.97 -9.33 -6.81
N GLY A 36 -1.13 -8.31 -6.60
CA GLY A 36 -1.32 -6.98 -7.23
C GLY A 36 -2.56 -6.22 -6.74
N GLY A 37 -3.07 -6.61 -5.57
CA GLY A 37 -4.15 -5.94 -4.85
C GLY A 37 -3.73 -4.59 -4.28
N PRO A 38 -4.69 -3.83 -3.73
CA PRO A 38 -4.38 -2.60 -3.03
C PRO A 38 -3.56 -2.89 -1.77
N VAL A 39 -2.61 -2.01 -1.43
CA VAL A 39 -1.98 -2.00 -0.10
C VAL A 39 -2.60 -0.87 0.69
N ILE A 40 -3.19 -1.20 1.84
CA ILE A 40 -3.93 -0.26 2.68
C ILE A 40 -3.11 0.07 3.92
N PHE A 41 -2.87 1.37 4.13
CA PHE A 41 -2.28 1.90 5.35
C PHE A 41 -3.33 2.69 6.12
N GLU A 42 -3.65 2.22 7.32
CA GLU A 42 -4.49 2.92 8.27
C GLU A 42 -3.57 3.60 9.29
N ILE A 43 -3.54 4.92 9.27
CA ILE A 43 -2.65 5.75 10.07
C ILE A 43 -3.50 6.42 11.16
N PRO A 44 -3.45 5.95 12.42
CA PRO A 44 -4.20 6.58 13.49
C PRO A 44 -3.62 7.97 13.80
N LEU A 45 -4.49 8.96 13.98
CA LEU A 45 -4.09 10.31 14.38
C LEU A 45 -3.99 10.38 15.90
N GLU A 46 -2.79 10.62 16.44
CA GLU A 46 -2.50 10.51 17.90
C GLU A 46 -3.40 11.37 18.82
N GLN A 47 -4.07 12.40 18.28
CA GLN A 47 -4.89 13.35 19.04
C GLN A 47 -6.39 13.20 18.80
N SER A 48 -6.84 12.20 18.03
CA SER A 48 -8.25 11.99 17.75
C SER A 48 -8.57 10.52 17.50
N ASP A 49 -9.81 10.09 17.75
CA ASP A 49 -10.30 8.76 17.32
C ASP A 49 -10.48 8.67 15.78
N LYS A 50 -9.75 9.50 15.04
CA LYS A 50 -9.75 9.51 13.59
C LYS A 50 -8.52 8.83 13.03
N LEU A 51 -8.68 8.29 11.83
CA LEU A 51 -7.64 7.60 11.07
C LEU A 51 -7.58 8.19 9.66
N ASP A 52 -6.36 8.28 9.14
CA ASP A 52 -6.12 8.55 7.74
C ASP A 52 -5.93 7.21 7.03
N VAL A 53 -6.66 6.99 5.93
CA VAL A 53 -6.45 5.83 5.07
C VAL A 53 -5.73 6.24 3.82
N MET A 54 -4.60 5.61 3.58
CA MET A 54 -3.89 5.66 2.31
C MET A 54 -3.96 4.29 1.63
N VAL A 55 -4.48 4.27 0.41
CA VAL A 55 -4.56 3.07 -0.43
C VAL A 55 -3.59 3.22 -1.60
N VAL A 56 -2.54 2.40 -1.59
CA VAL A 56 -1.55 2.35 -2.67
C VAL A 56 -1.92 1.24 -3.62
N TRP A 57 -2.29 1.57 -4.86
CA TRP A 57 -2.72 0.58 -5.83
C TRP A 57 -2.50 1.02 -7.28
N ASP A 58 -1.82 0.20 -8.07
CA ASP A 58 -1.53 0.51 -9.47
C ASP A 58 -2.80 0.53 -10.35
N ALA A 59 -3.90 -0.09 -9.92
CA ALA A 59 -5.18 -0.01 -10.62
C ALA A 59 -5.80 1.41 -10.61
N TRP A 60 -5.26 2.34 -9.81
CA TRP A 60 -5.61 3.75 -9.85
C TRP A 60 -5.07 4.49 -11.08
N GLN A 61 -4.17 3.87 -11.86
CA GLN A 61 -3.65 4.48 -13.07
C GLN A 61 -4.78 4.86 -14.05
N GLY A 62 -4.88 6.15 -14.36
CA GLY A 62 -5.92 6.69 -15.24
C GLY A 62 -7.29 6.95 -14.58
N VAL A 63 -7.44 6.65 -13.29
CA VAL A 63 -8.61 7.03 -12.47
C VAL A 63 -8.37 8.40 -11.85
N ARG A 64 -9.41 9.24 -11.80
CA ARG A 64 -9.35 10.59 -11.20
C ARG A 64 -9.24 10.51 -9.68
N SER A 65 -8.48 11.43 -9.08
CA SER A 65 -8.32 11.47 -7.61
C SER A 65 -9.65 11.55 -6.86
N GLU A 66 -10.62 12.32 -7.35
CA GLU A 66 -11.96 12.41 -6.76
C GLU A 66 -12.69 11.06 -6.73
N ASP A 67 -12.58 10.29 -7.81
CA ASP A 67 -13.21 8.97 -7.92
C ASP A 67 -12.50 7.96 -7.01
N ARG A 68 -11.16 8.01 -6.93
CA ARG A 68 -10.37 7.19 -6.00
C ARG A 68 -10.78 7.44 -4.55
N THR A 69 -10.84 8.71 -4.13
CA THR A 69 -11.26 9.07 -2.76
C THR A 69 -12.69 8.60 -2.47
N ARG A 70 -13.63 8.77 -3.41
CA ARG A 70 -15.01 8.28 -3.24
C ARG A 70 -15.09 6.77 -3.09
N LEU A 71 -14.32 6.01 -3.86
CA LEU A 71 -14.27 4.55 -3.73
C LEU A 71 -13.75 4.11 -2.36
N ILE A 72 -12.71 4.77 -1.87
CA ILE A 72 -12.14 4.47 -0.55
C ILE A 72 -13.16 4.81 0.54
N GLN A 73 -13.76 6.00 0.49
CA GLN A 73 -14.83 6.38 1.43
C GLN A 73 -16.02 5.43 1.38
N GLU A 74 -16.39 4.94 0.19
CA GLU A 74 -17.46 3.95 0.03
C GLU A 74 -17.10 2.61 0.66
N ALA A 75 -15.85 2.14 0.51
CA ALA A 75 -15.42 0.93 1.23
C ALA A 75 -15.47 1.14 2.74
N TYR A 76 -15.04 2.30 3.22
CA TYR A 76 -15.03 2.65 4.65
C TYR A 76 -16.35 3.23 5.17
N ARG A 77 -17.49 3.02 4.47
CA ARG A 77 -18.78 3.63 4.84
C ARG A 77 -19.19 3.37 6.30
N GLU A 78 -18.90 2.19 6.84
CA GLU A 78 -19.20 1.82 8.23
C GLU A 78 -18.32 2.54 9.26
N GLN A 79 -17.14 3.00 8.85
CA GLN A 79 -16.13 3.69 9.65
C GLN A 79 -15.94 5.14 9.19
N GLN A 80 -16.92 5.70 8.47
CA GLN A 80 -16.79 6.99 7.82
C GLN A 80 -16.61 8.13 8.84
N ASP A 81 -17.22 8.00 10.02
CA ASP A 81 -17.10 9.00 11.10
C ASP A 81 -15.69 9.04 11.72
N SER A 82 -14.96 7.92 11.68
CA SER A 82 -13.56 7.84 12.08
C SER A 82 -12.59 8.20 10.96
N LEU A 83 -13.03 8.31 9.71
CA LEU A 83 -12.14 8.57 8.58
C LEU A 83 -11.86 10.08 8.44
N ALA A 84 -10.64 10.52 8.77
CA ALA A 84 -10.22 11.91 8.60
C ALA A 84 -9.88 12.23 7.14
N LEU A 85 -9.02 11.41 6.52
CA LEU A 85 -8.59 11.55 5.13
C LEU A 85 -8.60 10.20 4.41
N ALA A 86 -8.95 10.23 3.12
CA ALA A 86 -8.83 9.08 2.22
C ALA A 86 -8.02 9.46 0.99
N LEU A 87 -6.86 8.82 0.83
CA LEU A 87 -5.92 9.09 -0.24
C LEU A 87 -5.68 7.82 -1.08
N GLY A 88 -6.01 7.89 -2.37
CA GLY A 88 -5.72 6.81 -3.33
C GLY A 88 -4.60 7.20 -4.28
N VAL A 89 -3.48 6.49 -4.22
CA VAL A 89 -2.27 6.77 -5.01
C VAL A 89 -1.75 5.50 -5.68
N THR A 90 -1.13 5.62 -6.85
CA THR A 90 -0.35 4.51 -7.41
C THR A 90 0.97 4.34 -6.65
N TYR A 91 1.66 3.21 -6.86
CA TYR A 91 2.98 3.05 -6.25
C TYR A 91 3.95 4.14 -6.69
N GLU A 92 3.98 4.46 -7.98
CA GLU A 92 4.86 5.50 -8.53
C GLU A 92 4.55 6.88 -7.94
N GLU A 93 3.26 7.27 -7.89
CA GLU A 93 2.84 8.53 -7.27
C GLU A 93 3.25 8.59 -5.78
N ALA A 94 3.15 7.48 -5.05
CA ALA A 94 3.52 7.41 -3.64
C ALA A 94 5.03 7.60 -3.41
N ILE A 95 5.87 7.08 -4.32
CA ILE A 95 7.32 7.30 -4.26
C ILE A 95 7.67 8.75 -4.63
N GLU A 96 7.13 9.26 -5.73
CA GLU A 96 7.40 10.62 -6.21
C GLU A 96 7.01 11.69 -5.20
N GLN A 97 5.93 11.46 -4.46
CA GLN A 97 5.43 12.37 -3.41
C GLN A 97 6.10 12.13 -2.05
N GLY A 98 7.00 11.15 -1.94
CA GLY A 98 7.67 10.82 -0.67
C GLY A 98 6.74 10.27 0.41
N LEU A 99 5.60 9.69 0.02
CA LEU A 99 4.58 9.16 0.95
C LEU A 99 4.99 7.82 1.57
N LEU A 100 5.97 7.12 0.98
CA LEU A 100 6.50 5.86 1.49
C LEU A 100 8.02 5.95 1.77
N PRO A 101 8.45 6.79 2.73
CA PRO A 101 9.85 7.08 2.96
C PRO A 101 10.58 5.99 3.74
N PHE A 102 9.88 5.06 4.40
CA PHE A 102 10.52 3.98 5.16
C PHE A 102 10.54 2.71 4.35
N ARG A 103 11.68 2.01 4.35
CA ARG A 103 11.86 0.73 3.68
C ARG A 103 12.28 -0.33 4.68
N VAL A 104 11.64 -1.49 4.60
CA VAL A 104 12.04 -2.68 5.37
C VAL A 104 12.85 -3.59 4.45
N ARG A 105 14.05 -3.97 4.88
CA ARG A 105 14.92 -4.92 4.16
C ARG A 105 15.43 -6.00 5.09
N ARG A 106 15.52 -7.22 4.56
CA ARG A 106 16.18 -8.34 5.25
C ARG A 106 17.67 -8.06 5.37
N ARG A 107 18.25 -8.31 6.53
CA ARG A 107 19.70 -8.38 6.71
C ARG A 107 20.19 -9.75 6.23
N LEU A 108 21.12 -9.76 5.28
CA LEU A 108 21.70 -10.98 4.72
C LEU A 108 22.76 -11.63 5.64
N THR A 109 22.77 -11.27 6.92
CA THR A 109 23.78 -11.69 7.90
C THR A 109 23.61 -13.14 8.36
N GLN A 110 22.42 -13.72 8.23
CA GLN A 110 22.16 -15.11 8.61
C GLN A 110 21.69 -15.94 7.41
N GLN A 111 22.32 -17.10 7.18
CA GLN A 111 21.75 -18.14 6.35
C GLN A 111 20.59 -18.78 7.11
N VAL A 112 19.38 -18.34 6.80
CA VAL A 112 18.15 -18.97 7.26
C VAL A 112 17.65 -19.88 6.14
N ASP A 113 17.34 -21.13 6.48
CA ASP A 113 16.77 -22.10 5.54
C ASP A 113 15.25 -21.94 5.52
N PHE A 114 14.75 -21.25 4.52
CA PHE A 114 13.32 -21.15 4.21
C PHE A 114 13.14 -21.17 2.70
N ARG A 115 11.95 -21.55 2.22
CA ARG A 115 11.66 -21.55 0.78
C ARG A 115 11.45 -20.11 0.31
N GLU A 116 11.95 -19.78 -0.88
CA GLU A 116 11.73 -18.45 -1.46
C GLU A 116 10.24 -18.10 -1.58
N GLU A 117 9.38 -19.11 -1.76
CA GLU A 117 7.92 -18.98 -1.78
C GLU A 117 7.36 -18.49 -0.43
N ASP A 118 7.89 -18.99 0.70
CA ASP A 118 7.46 -18.59 2.04
C ASP A 118 7.87 -17.13 2.32
N LEU A 119 9.08 -16.74 1.89
CA LEU A 119 9.52 -15.35 1.95
C LEU A 119 8.63 -14.43 1.13
N ARG A 120 8.32 -14.84 -0.11
CA ARG A 120 7.49 -14.07 -1.02
C ARG A 120 6.09 -13.88 -0.44
N SER A 121 5.48 -14.96 0.03
CA SER A 121 4.16 -14.95 0.67
C SER A 121 4.14 -14.06 1.92
N ALA A 122 5.13 -14.20 2.81
CA ALA A 122 5.24 -13.38 4.01
C ALA A 122 5.38 -11.89 3.66
N CYS A 123 6.24 -11.52 2.71
CA CYS A 123 6.40 -10.13 2.28
C CYS A 123 5.10 -9.56 1.70
N LEU A 124 4.40 -10.30 0.83
CA LEU A 124 3.13 -9.85 0.25
C LEU A 124 2.06 -9.67 1.34
N SER A 125 1.92 -10.63 2.26
CA SER A 125 0.97 -10.55 3.37
C SER A 125 1.24 -9.36 4.32
N ALA A 126 2.49 -8.88 4.34
CA ALA A 126 2.91 -7.76 5.16
C ALA A 126 2.79 -6.39 4.44
N GLY A 127 2.12 -6.34 3.28
CA GLY A 127 1.94 -5.13 2.49
C GLY A 127 3.08 -4.86 1.49
N GLY A 128 3.73 -5.91 1.02
CA GLY A 128 4.80 -5.83 0.02
C GLY A 128 4.28 -5.48 -1.38
N PHE A 129 5.00 -4.59 -2.05
CA PHE A 129 4.73 -4.21 -3.44
C PHE A 129 5.51 -5.11 -4.39
N GLU A 130 4.81 -5.87 -5.23
CA GLU A 130 5.43 -6.65 -6.29
C GLU A 130 5.92 -5.72 -7.43
N ARG A 131 7.20 -5.82 -7.78
CA ARG A 131 7.85 -5.06 -8.84
C ARG A 131 8.26 -5.98 -10.01
N PRO A 132 8.55 -5.42 -11.19
CA PRO A 132 9.11 -6.19 -12.30
C PRO A 132 10.30 -7.04 -11.86
N TYR A 133 10.50 -8.18 -12.53
CA TYR A 133 11.55 -9.15 -12.19
C TYR A 133 11.37 -9.85 -10.82
N ASN A 134 10.13 -9.96 -10.32
CA ASN A 134 9.78 -10.69 -9.10
C ASN A 134 10.48 -10.15 -7.84
N VAL A 135 10.72 -8.83 -7.81
CA VAL A 135 11.28 -8.14 -6.64
C VAL A 135 10.12 -7.63 -5.79
N ILE A 136 10.11 -7.94 -4.49
CA ILE A 136 9.15 -7.36 -3.56
C ILE A 136 9.80 -6.22 -2.78
N GLU A 137 9.18 -5.05 -2.79
CA GLU A 137 9.58 -3.93 -1.96
C GLU A 137 8.61 -3.75 -0.79
N LEU A 138 9.13 -3.73 0.43
CA LEU A 138 8.38 -3.39 1.63
C LEU A 138 8.64 -1.92 1.94
N ARG A 139 7.65 -1.06 1.71
CA ARG A 139 7.74 0.37 2.01
C ARG A 139 6.53 0.85 2.79
N TYR A 140 6.75 1.82 3.68
CA TYR A 140 5.76 2.26 4.65
C TYR A 140 5.77 3.79 4.81
N PRO A 141 4.60 4.39 5.11
CA PRO A 141 4.48 5.82 5.36
C PRO A 141 5.06 6.27 6.70
N SER A 142 5.08 5.38 7.70
CA SER A 142 5.59 5.68 9.03
C SER A 142 6.58 4.64 9.52
N ARG A 143 7.49 5.07 10.39
CA ARG A 143 8.45 4.19 11.05
C ARG A 143 7.75 3.15 11.93
N THR A 144 6.69 3.55 12.63
CA THR A 144 5.90 2.66 13.49
C THR A 144 5.34 1.48 12.70
N LEU A 145 4.71 1.73 11.56
CA LEU A 145 4.19 0.66 10.69
C LEU A 145 5.31 -0.25 10.17
N ALA A 146 6.46 0.33 9.81
CA ALA A 146 7.62 -0.45 9.38
C ALA A 146 8.15 -1.36 10.50
N GLU A 147 8.21 -0.88 11.73
CA GLU A 147 8.66 -1.65 12.91
C GLU A 147 7.65 -2.74 13.31
N GLU A 148 6.34 -2.46 13.25
CA GLU A 148 5.29 -3.46 13.43
C GLU A 148 5.37 -4.58 12.39
N THR A 149 5.65 -4.21 11.14
CA THR A 149 5.86 -5.16 10.06
C THR A 149 7.06 -6.07 10.34
N ILE A 150 8.17 -5.53 10.84
CA ILE A 150 9.33 -6.35 11.22
C ILE A 150 8.93 -7.42 12.23
N ARG A 151 8.17 -7.05 13.27
CA ARG A 151 7.70 -8.02 14.29
C ARG A 151 6.87 -9.14 13.65
N ARG A 152 5.93 -8.79 12.76
CA ARG A 152 5.12 -9.79 12.03
C ARG A 152 5.97 -10.69 11.14
N LEU A 153 6.97 -10.13 10.45
CA LEU A 153 7.86 -10.91 9.59
C LEU A 153 8.77 -11.85 10.38
N GLU A 154 9.22 -11.45 11.57
CA GLU A 154 10.00 -12.29 12.47
C GLU A 154 9.17 -13.44 13.07
N GLU A 155 7.87 -13.21 13.30
CA GLU A 155 6.92 -14.26 13.70
C GLU A 155 6.65 -15.26 12.58
N LEU A 156 6.47 -14.79 11.34
CA LEU A 156 6.22 -15.63 10.16
C LEU A 156 7.46 -16.37 9.69
N LEU A 157 8.63 -15.75 9.81
CA LEU A 157 9.92 -16.28 9.37
C LEU A 157 10.94 -16.22 10.54
N PRO A 158 10.83 -17.13 11.52
CA PRO A 158 11.72 -17.15 12.67
C PRO A 158 13.19 -17.23 12.26
N GLY A 159 14.04 -16.45 12.92
CA GLY A 159 15.48 -16.40 12.64
C GLY A 159 15.87 -15.45 11.51
N THR A 160 14.92 -14.78 10.86
CA THR A 160 15.23 -13.68 9.95
C THR A 160 15.48 -12.38 10.71
N GLU A 161 16.46 -11.60 10.28
CA GLU A 161 16.69 -10.25 10.79
C GLU A 161 16.29 -9.22 9.75
N TRP A 162 15.60 -8.17 10.19
CA TRP A 162 15.13 -7.09 9.32
C TRP A 162 15.62 -5.74 9.83
N ALA A 163 15.68 -4.76 8.93
CA ALA A 163 16.03 -3.40 9.26
C ALA A 163 15.12 -2.40 8.56
N VAL A 164 14.76 -1.35 9.28
CA VAL A 164 14.16 -0.15 8.69
C VAL A 164 15.27 0.79 8.27
N SER A 165 15.20 1.27 7.04
CA SER A 165 16.02 2.38 6.54
C SER A 165 15.14 3.44 5.92
N TYR A 166 15.66 4.66 5.80
CA TYR A 166 15.05 5.63 4.89
C TYR A 166 15.22 5.12 3.46
N ALA A 167 14.20 5.28 2.63
CA ALA A 167 14.27 5.01 1.22
C ALA A 167 14.83 6.24 0.52
N ASP A 168 15.91 6.06 -0.24
CA ASP A 168 16.34 7.09 -1.18
C ASP A 168 15.23 7.26 -2.24
N VAL A 169 14.89 8.53 -2.53
CA VAL A 169 13.92 8.93 -3.57
C VAL A 169 14.58 8.82 -4.94
#